data_AF-A0A964L6W0-F1
#
_entry.id   AF-A0A964L6W0-F1
#
_cell.length_a   1.000
_cell.length_b   1.000
_cell.length_c   1.000
_cell.angle_alpha   90.00
_cell.angle_beta   90.00
_cell.angle_gamma   90.00
#
_symmetry.space_group_name_H-M   'P 1'
#
loop_
_entity.id
_entity.type
_entity.pdbx_description
1 polymer ?
#
loop_
_entity_poly.entity_id
_entity_poly.type
_entity_poly.pdbx_seq_one_letter_code
_entity_poly.pdbx_strand_id
1 'polypeptide(L)'
;MKRWLFLLAILAAGVGLIAHNTGRGQFPGPKPGPGEGGATLKLPGLDPVPGGSQTALPNYVPRAGYTPSSAYPSLQPGGTKVALMPSNVVDFNRDIEITPEAGPWAVFVMAYNGPRSPEMARKLVTELRTSYKYPAYVFNYGAEEKRKEYERVQKARQVQIDALQKAGLKADVPIRVPAVRIDEQTGVLVGGFRTREDAAAFVEKLRKQKPPDPKNLVITTSDGREIVALDTKFAAQVKEGPGGAKVIQGERVYQNPFLKALPVHNPTSAREQTPNALENDLKLMRKLNVEEPFSLFQCKKPLTLAIAQYGTQHKGFLDAREATGAVTHFGVDSIDPSAQNARNLAKALRKDWGLTEAYVLHTRYSSYVTVGGFDSEKDPRLVSLQNELENRFLAPAYGPLKLFPRPVPMQVPR
;
A
#
# COMPACT_ATOMS: atom_id res chain seq x y z
N MET A 1 6.20 -3.13 59.08
CA MET A 1 6.66 -1.77 59.46
C MET A 1 7.98 -1.48 58.75
N LYS A 2 8.25 -0.24 58.30
CA LYS A 2 9.50 0.25 57.66
C LYS A 2 9.84 -0.47 56.31
N ARG A 3 10.04 0.14 55.13
CA ARG A 3 10.48 1.45 54.58
C ARG A 3 11.98 1.77 54.70
N TRP A 4 12.51 2.29 53.57
CA TRP A 4 13.82 2.92 53.30
C TRP A 4 15.05 2.00 53.16
N LEU A 5 16.20 2.41 52.57
CA LEU A 5 16.57 3.21 51.36
C LEU A 5 18.10 3.55 51.44
N PHE A 6 18.73 3.89 50.29
CA PHE A 6 20.03 4.63 50.17
C PHE A 6 21.34 3.92 50.60
N LEU A 7 22.56 4.20 50.08
CA LEU A 7 23.07 4.79 48.80
C LEU A 7 24.63 4.62 48.73
N LEU A 8 25.27 5.20 47.69
CA LEU A 8 26.71 5.58 47.53
C LEU A 8 27.73 4.45 47.25
N ALA A 9 28.84 4.66 46.51
CA ALA A 9 29.37 5.81 45.73
C ALA A 9 29.96 5.28 44.37
N ILE A 10 30.63 5.96 43.43
CA ILE A 10 31.68 7.03 43.36
C ILE A 10 31.52 7.69 41.94
N LEU A 11 31.48 9.03 41.76
CA LEU A 11 32.56 9.95 41.29
C LEU A 11 33.37 9.46 40.04
N ALA A 12 33.82 10.25 39.06
CA ALA A 12 33.77 11.70 38.71
C ALA A 12 34.00 11.82 37.16
N ALA A 13 34.21 12.94 36.44
CA ALA A 13 34.23 14.41 36.63
C ALA A 13 34.17 15.09 35.21
N GLY A 14 34.07 16.43 35.13
CA GLY A 14 34.14 17.22 33.87
C GLY A 14 32.76 17.48 33.24
N VAL A 15 32.14 18.67 33.23
CA VAL A 15 32.58 20.08 33.32
C VAL A 15 33.30 20.58 32.05
N GLY A 16 32.58 21.37 31.26
CA GLY A 16 33.03 22.04 30.04
C GLY A 16 31.86 22.83 29.42
N LEU A 17 31.75 24.12 29.75
CA LEU A 17 30.59 24.99 29.46
C LEU A 17 31.13 26.36 28.98
N ILE A 18 30.40 27.04 28.07
CA ILE A 18 30.25 28.52 27.90
C ILE A 18 30.26 29.00 26.42
N ALA A 19 29.25 29.82 26.10
CA ALA A 19 29.11 30.86 25.06
C ALA A 19 29.09 30.54 23.54
N HIS A 20 28.02 31.05 22.89
CA HIS A 20 28.02 32.18 21.92
C HIS A 20 29.38 32.65 21.33
N ASN A 21 29.46 33.21 20.11
CA ASN A 21 28.58 34.26 19.55
C ASN A 21 28.80 34.49 18.04
N THR A 22 27.91 35.27 17.40
CA THR A 22 28.04 36.00 16.09
C THR A 22 28.55 35.25 14.83
N GLY A 23 28.16 35.61 13.59
CA GLY A 23 27.33 36.72 13.13
C GLY A 23 28.05 37.61 12.09
N ARG A 24 28.16 37.15 10.83
CA ARG A 24 28.57 37.87 9.60
C ARG A 24 28.27 36.96 8.38
N GLY A 25 28.12 37.44 7.14
CA GLY A 25 28.07 38.84 6.70
C GLY A 25 28.62 39.07 5.29
N GLN A 26 27.81 38.85 4.25
CA GLN A 26 27.81 39.56 2.94
C GLN A 26 29.03 39.40 2.00
N PHE A 27 28.81 39.00 0.74
CA PHE A 27 28.92 39.80 -0.50
C PHE A 27 28.74 38.90 -1.76
N PRO A 28 28.28 39.40 -2.92
CA PRO A 28 27.92 38.57 -4.09
C PRO A 28 28.94 38.61 -5.24
N GLY A 29 29.01 37.52 -6.01
CA GLY A 29 29.77 37.44 -7.28
C GLY A 29 29.07 38.13 -8.47
N PRO A 30 29.79 38.42 -9.56
CA PRO A 30 29.35 39.35 -10.61
C PRO A 30 28.34 38.77 -11.62
N LYS A 31 27.54 39.66 -12.20
CA LYS A 31 26.69 39.40 -13.37
C LYS A 31 27.54 39.44 -14.66
N PRO A 32 27.33 38.55 -15.64
CA PRO A 32 27.81 38.75 -17.00
C PRO A 32 27.02 39.89 -17.66
N GLY A 33 27.72 40.83 -18.29
CA GLY A 33 27.14 41.80 -19.24
C GLY A 33 26.96 41.20 -20.63
N PRO A 34 26.30 41.91 -21.57
CA PRO A 34 26.11 41.43 -22.93
C PRO A 34 27.43 41.43 -23.71
N GLY A 35 27.78 40.28 -24.30
CA GLY A 35 28.88 40.18 -25.26
C GLY A 35 28.46 40.63 -26.65
N GLU A 36 29.41 41.07 -27.46
CA GLU A 36 29.19 41.56 -28.82
C GLU A 36 28.85 40.40 -29.77
N GLY A 37 27.55 40.14 -29.95
CA GLY A 37 27.02 39.15 -30.87
C GLY A 37 25.58 39.47 -31.26
N GLY A 38 25.35 39.77 -32.53
CA GLY A 38 24.03 40.17 -33.04
C GLY A 38 22.96 39.07 -32.83
N ALA A 39 21.74 39.48 -32.49
CA ALA A 39 20.66 38.56 -32.17
C ALA A 39 20.14 37.79 -33.39
N THR A 40 20.68 36.60 -33.63
CA THR A 40 20.16 35.64 -34.62
C THR A 40 19.15 34.68 -33.96
N LEU A 41 17.89 34.74 -34.40
CA LEU A 41 16.83 33.84 -33.96
C LEU A 41 17.12 32.39 -34.40
N LYS A 42 17.45 31.51 -33.45
CA LYS A 42 17.53 30.05 -33.70
C LYS A 42 16.13 29.44 -33.66
N LEU A 43 15.73 28.79 -34.77
CA LEU A 43 14.56 27.91 -34.82
C LEU A 43 14.91 26.55 -34.19
N PRO A 44 14.06 25.98 -33.32
CA PRO A 44 14.33 24.67 -32.71
C PRO A 44 14.04 23.53 -33.69
N GLY A 45 15.03 22.65 -33.92
CA GLY A 45 14.80 21.35 -34.59
C GLY A 45 15.92 20.81 -35.48
N LEU A 46 16.91 21.63 -35.88
CA LEU A 46 17.96 21.24 -36.83
C LEU A 46 19.35 21.75 -36.40
N ASP A 47 20.09 20.93 -35.65
CA ASP A 47 21.55 21.02 -35.47
C ASP A 47 22.13 19.60 -35.68
N PRO A 48 23.08 19.37 -36.62
CA PRO A 48 23.66 18.05 -36.88
C PRO A 48 24.75 17.66 -35.87
N VAL A 49 24.91 16.36 -35.59
CA VAL A 49 25.88 15.83 -34.62
C VAL A 49 27.32 15.89 -35.18
N PRO A 50 28.28 16.56 -34.50
CA PRO A 50 29.69 16.51 -34.88
C PRO A 50 30.33 15.15 -34.55
N GLY A 51 31.13 14.61 -35.47
CA GLY A 51 31.88 13.37 -35.25
C GLY A 51 33.11 13.56 -34.36
N GLY A 52 33.25 12.72 -33.32
CA GLY A 52 34.44 12.69 -32.45
C GLY A 52 35.58 11.86 -33.03
N SER A 53 36.81 12.35 -32.93
CA SER A 53 38.02 11.69 -33.44
C SER A 53 38.46 10.49 -32.59
N GLN A 54 39.09 9.50 -33.24
CA GLN A 54 39.75 8.39 -32.57
C GLN A 54 41.12 8.83 -32.02
N THR A 55 41.43 8.45 -30.78
CA THR A 55 42.79 8.41 -30.23
C THR A 55 43.08 7.01 -29.69
N ALA A 56 44.27 6.49 -30.00
CA ALA A 56 44.64 5.11 -29.69
C ALA A 56 45.09 4.93 -28.23
N LEU A 57 44.85 3.74 -27.67
CA LEU A 57 45.43 3.28 -26.40
C LEU A 57 46.36 2.08 -26.67
N PRO A 58 47.46 1.92 -25.90
CA PRO A 58 48.45 0.88 -26.13
C PRO A 58 48.00 -0.51 -25.63
N ASN A 59 48.57 -1.56 -26.23
CA ASN A 59 48.29 -2.96 -25.91
C ASN A 59 48.69 -3.35 -24.47
N TYR A 60 47.83 -4.12 -23.79
CA TYR A 60 48.27 -4.94 -22.64
C TYR A 60 47.52 -6.28 -22.55
N VAL A 61 48.30 -7.36 -22.63
CA VAL A 61 48.08 -8.78 -22.28
C VAL A 61 46.64 -9.31 -22.09
N PRO A 62 46.18 -10.33 -22.86
CA PRO A 62 44.90 -10.99 -22.61
C PRO A 62 44.95 -11.90 -21.37
N ARG A 63 44.04 -11.70 -20.41
CA ARG A 63 43.78 -12.64 -19.31
C ARG A 63 42.39 -13.25 -19.45
N ALA A 64 42.31 -14.58 -19.52
CA ALA A 64 41.06 -15.30 -19.72
C ALA A 64 40.13 -15.24 -18.49
N GLY A 65 38.82 -15.44 -18.73
CA GLY A 65 37.92 -16.03 -17.72
C GLY A 65 37.05 -15.10 -16.87
N TYR A 66 36.78 -13.86 -17.28
CA TYR A 66 35.78 -13.02 -16.60
C TYR A 66 34.78 -12.38 -17.57
N THR A 67 33.54 -12.88 -17.57
CA THR A 67 32.38 -12.17 -18.10
C THR A 67 31.90 -11.15 -17.07
N PRO A 68 31.91 -9.83 -17.36
CA PRO A 68 31.33 -8.86 -16.43
C PRO A 68 29.81 -9.03 -16.39
N SER A 69 29.30 -9.49 -15.24
CA SER A 69 27.86 -9.57 -14.99
C SER A 69 27.26 -8.15 -14.95
N SER A 70 26.39 -7.82 -15.90
CA SER A 70 25.67 -6.54 -15.91
C SER A 70 24.94 -6.31 -14.59
N ALA A 71 25.37 -5.31 -13.83
CA ALA A 71 24.74 -4.92 -12.56
C ALA A 71 23.42 -4.15 -12.73
N TYR A 72 22.93 -4.03 -13.97
CA TYR A 72 21.63 -3.46 -14.29
C TYR A 72 20.70 -4.54 -14.85
N PRO A 73 19.49 -4.73 -14.30
CA PRO A 73 18.49 -5.59 -14.91
C PRO A 73 18.08 -4.98 -16.25
N SER A 74 18.29 -5.71 -17.34
CA SER A 74 17.80 -5.31 -18.66
C SER A 74 16.28 -5.19 -18.61
N LEU A 75 15.75 -3.97 -18.79
CA LEU A 75 14.32 -3.72 -18.95
C LEU A 75 13.82 -4.46 -20.19
N GLN A 76 13.26 -5.66 -20.01
CA GLN A 76 12.71 -6.43 -21.11
C GLN A 76 11.55 -5.64 -21.75
N PRO A 77 11.62 -5.34 -23.06
CA PRO A 77 10.68 -4.42 -23.69
C PRO A 77 9.28 -5.05 -23.79
N GLY A 78 8.32 -4.45 -23.08
CA GLY A 78 6.90 -4.61 -23.41
C GLY A 78 6.33 -6.02 -23.23
N GLY A 79 6.72 -6.73 -22.16
CA GLY A 79 5.98 -7.92 -21.71
C GLY A 79 4.50 -7.59 -21.57
N THR A 80 3.69 -8.05 -22.53
CA THR A 80 2.29 -7.61 -22.67
C THR A 80 1.50 -8.12 -21.48
N LYS A 81 0.87 -7.21 -20.72
CA LYS A 81 0.01 -7.58 -19.59
C LYS A 81 -1.28 -8.21 -20.13
N VAL A 82 -1.23 -9.51 -20.40
CA VAL A 82 -2.40 -10.32 -20.76
C VAL A 82 -3.21 -10.57 -19.48
N ALA A 83 -4.53 -10.33 -19.54
CA ALA A 83 -5.43 -10.76 -18.48
C ALA A 83 -5.46 -12.29 -18.45
N LEU A 84 -4.91 -12.89 -17.39
CA LEU A 84 -4.96 -14.33 -17.18
C LEU A 84 -6.35 -14.74 -16.69
N MET A 85 -6.88 -15.84 -17.20
CA MET A 85 -8.07 -16.49 -16.63
C MET A 85 -7.85 -16.80 -15.13
N PRO A 86 -8.90 -16.80 -14.30
CA PRO A 86 -8.83 -17.44 -12.99
C PRO A 86 -8.28 -18.86 -13.14
N SER A 87 -7.38 -19.27 -12.25
CA SER A 87 -6.82 -20.63 -12.27
C SER A 87 -7.90 -21.66 -11.94
N ASN A 88 -8.85 -21.25 -11.10
CA ASN A 88 -10.08 -21.95 -10.76
C ASN A 88 -11.12 -21.82 -11.90
N VAL A 89 -10.93 -22.52 -13.03
CA VAL A 89 -11.85 -22.46 -14.19
C VAL A 89 -13.16 -23.20 -13.94
N VAL A 90 -13.10 -24.24 -13.11
CA VAL A 90 -14.26 -24.91 -12.49
C VAL A 90 -14.05 -24.69 -10.99
N ASP A 91 -15.05 -24.16 -10.28
CA ASP A 91 -14.86 -23.68 -8.90
C ASP A 91 -14.57 -24.82 -7.91
N PHE A 92 -13.29 -25.21 -7.81
CA PHE A 92 -12.83 -26.44 -7.19
C PHE A 92 -13.15 -26.53 -5.70
N ASN A 93 -13.30 -25.38 -5.05
CA ASN A 93 -13.51 -25.24 -3.60
C ASN A 93 -14.95 -24.83 -3.22
N ARG A 94 -15.90 -24.86 -4.16
CA ARG A 94 -17.29 -24.43 -3.94
C ARG A 94 -18.05 -25.29 -2.90
N ASP A 95 -17.55 -26.49 -2.61
CA ASP A 95 -18.01 -27.39 -1.53
C ASP A 95 -17.47 -27.03 -0.13
N ILE A 96 -16.47 -26.13 -0.06
CA ILE A 96 -15.79 -25.71 1.17
C ILE A 96 -15.68 -24.19 1.31
N GLU A 97 -16.32 -23.42 0.45
CA GLU A 97 -16.43 -21.97 0.57
C GLU A 97 -17.16 -21.56 1.87
N ILE A 98 -16.72 -20.46 2.48
CA ILE A 98 -17.37 -19.95 3.70
C ILE A 98 -18.74 -19.37 3.36
N THR A 99 -19.77 -19.79 4.08
CA THR A 99 -21.14 -19.27 3.95
C THR A 99 -21.47 -18.30 5.10
N PRO A 100 -22.55 -17.50 5.00
CA PRO A 100 -23.03 -16.67 6.12
C PRO A 100 -23.43 -17.51 7.35
N GLU A 101 -23.86 -18.76 7.14
CA GLU A 101 -24.22 -19.73 8.17
C GLU A 101 -23.03 -20.15 9.05
N ALA A 102 -21.79 -19.98 8.55
CA ALA A 102 -20.57 -20.16 9.34
C ALA A 102 -20.38 -19.09 10.44
N GLY A 103 -21.33 -18.17 10.62
CA GLY A 103 -21.36 -17.16 11.67
C GLY A 103 -20.76 -15.82 11.23
N PRO A 104 -21.03 -14.72 11.97
CA PRO A 104 -20.48 -13.40 11.68
C PRO A 104 -18.96 -13.32 11.88
N TRP A 105 -18.37 -14.15 12.76
CA TRP A 105 -16.94 -14.18 13.04
C TRP A 105 -16.29 -15.51 12.61
N ALA A 106 -15.07 -15.41 12.12
CA ALA A 106 -14.21 -16.52 11.72
C ALA A 106 -12.80 -16.32 12.26
N VAL A 107 -11.99 -17.38 12.27
CA VAL A 107 -10.55 -17.31 12.55
C VAL A 107 -9.80 -17.55 11.25
N PHE A 108 -9.07 -16.54 10.80
CA PHE A 108 -8.15 -16.67 9.67
C PHE A 108 -6.90 -17.41 10.11
N VAL A 109 -6.45 -18.39 9.32
CA VAL A 109 -5.33 -19.28 9.65
C VAL A 109 -4.11 -19.00 8.76
N MET A 110 -4.31 -18.96 7.44
CA MET A 110 -3.26 -18.77 6.44
C MET A 110 -3.89 -18.28 5.13
N ALA A 111 -3.12 -17.55 4.31
CA ALA A 111 -3.47 -17.27 2.92
C ALA A 111 -2.35 -17.73 1.99
N TYR A 112 -2.74 -18.18 0.81
CA TYR A 112 -1.86 -18.57 -0.28
C TYR A 112 -2.06 -17.64 -1.47
N ASN A 113 -0.97 -17.31 -2.17
CA ASN A 113 -0.98 -16.42 -3.33
C ASN A 113 -0.45 -17.16 -4.57
N GLY A 114 -1.05 -16.88 -5.73
CA GLY A 114 -0.66 -17.46 -7.02
C GLY A 114 -1.56 -18.60 -7.48
N PRO A 115 -1.27 -19.25 -8.63
CA PRO A 115 -2.23 -20.07 -9.35
C PRO A 115 -2.65 -21.37 -8.65
N ARG A 116 -1.87 -21.84 -7.67
CA ARG A 116 -2.21 -23.02 -6.83
C ARG A 116 -2.73 -22.65 -5.45
N SER A 117 -3.08 -21.38 -5.20
CA SER A 117 -3.71 -20.98 -3.95
C SER A 117 -5.02 -21.73 -3.64
N PRO A 118 -5.87 -22.12 -4.63
CA PRO A 118 -7.05 -22.94 -4.34
C PRO A 118 -6.71 -24.36 -3.86
N GLU A 119 -5.72 -25.01 -4.49
CA GLU A 119 -5.26 -26.37 -4.16
C GLU A 119 -4.64 -26.43 -2.75
N MET A 120 -3.73 -25.48 -2.45
CA MET A 120 -3.08 -25.36 -1.14
C MET A 120 -4.11 -25.09 -0.03
N ALA A 121 -5.06 -24.19 -0.27
CA ALA A 121 -6.13 -23.89 0.67
C ALA A 121 -7.02 -25.11 0.94
N ARG A 122 -7.43 -25.86 -0.10
CA ARG A 122 -8.22 -27.08 0.07
C ARG A 122 -7.50 -28.11 0.91
N LYS A 123 -6.21 -28.37 0.63
CA LYS A 123 -5.45 -29.39 1.35
C LYS A 123 -5.29 -29.06 2.84
N LEU A 124 -5.06 -27.78 3.19
CA LEU A 124 -5.06 -27.34 4.59
C LEU A 124 -6.47 -27.46 5.22
N VAL A 125 -7.55 -27.13 4.51
CA VAL A 125 -8.92 -27.31 5.00
C VAL A 125 -9.26 -28.79 5.25
N THR A 126 -8.82 -29.70 4.38
CA THR A 126 -8.97 -31.15 4.59
C THR A 126 -8.23 -31.60 5.85
N GLU A 127 -6.99 -31.17 6.06
CA GLU A 127 -6.22 -31.49 7.28
C GLU A 127 -6.90 -30.94 8.55
N LEU A 128 -7.42 -29.71 8.51
CA LEU A 128 -8.15 -29.10 9.63
C LEU A 128 -9.47 -29.81 9.95
N ARG A 129 -10.20 -30.28 8.92
CA ARG A 129 -11.44 -31.05 9.09
C ARG A 129 -11.15 -32.48 9.58
N THR A 130 -10.08 -33.13 9.12
CA THR A 130 -9.76 -34.52 9.47
C THR A 130 -9.02 -34.65 10.79
N SER A 131 -7.85 -34.02 10.91
CA SER A 131 -6.95 -34.20 12.06
C SER A 131 -7.38 -33.40 13.29
N TYR A 132 -7.95 -32.20 13.08
CA TYR A 132 -8.36 -31.28 14.16
C TYR A 132 -9.87 -31.21 14.39
N LYS A 133 -10.68 -31.72 13.45
CA LYS A 133 -12.15 -31.70 13.49
C LYS A 133 -12.74 -30.29 13.62
N TYR A 134 -12.10 -29.30 13.01
CA TYR A 134 -12.58 -27.92 12.99
C TYR A 134 -13.42 -27.62 11.73
N PRO A 135 -14.46 -26.77 11.84
CA PRO A 135 -15.24 -26.30 10.69
C PRO A 135 -14.43 -25.29 9.88
N ALA A 136 -13.48 -25.81 9.10
CA ALA A 136 -12.60 -25.03 8.23
C ALA A 136 -13.23 -24.80 6.84
N TYR A 137 -12.97 -23.63 6.26
CA TYR A 137 -13.53 -23.14 5.01
C TYR A 137 -12.46 -22.41 4.19
N VAL A 138 -12.74 -22.22 2.90
CA VAL A 138 -11.94 -21.42 1.96
C VAL A 138 -12.66 -20.10 1.66
N PHE A 139 -11.90 -19.05 1.39
CA PHE A 139 -12.39 -17.84 0.73
C PHE A 139 -11.38 -17.34 -0.31
N ASN A 140 -11.82 -17.11 -1.55
CA ASN A 140 -10.97 -16.64 -2.63
C ASN A 140 -11.22 -15.15 -2.89
N TYR A 141 -10.28 -14.30 -2.46
CA TYR A 141 -10.37 -12.85 -2.63
C TYR A 141 -10.17 -12.44 -4.11
N GLY A 142 -9.35 -13.19 -4.85
CA GLY A 142 -8.91 -12.78 -6.19
C GLY A 142 -9.81 -13.24 -7.34
N ALA A 143 -10.55 -14.34 -7.18
CA ALA A 143 -11.28 -14.98 -8.29
C ALA A 143 -12.31 -14.05 -8.96
N GLU A 144 -13.15 -13.36 -8.18
CA GLU A 144 -14.15 -12.46 -8.73
C GLU A 144 -13.52 -11.26 -9.47
N GLU A 145 -12.55 -10.59 -8.86
CA GLU A 145 -11.91 -9.41 -9.45
C GLU A 145 -11.15 -9.79 -10.73
N LYS A 146 -10.41 -10.90 -10.69
CA LYS A 146 -9.67 -11.45 -11.83
C LYS A 146 -10.61 -11.89 -12.95
N ARG A 147 -11.78 -12.47 -12.65
CA ARG A 147 -12.83 -12.77 -13.63
C ARG A 147 -13.42 -11.50 -14.23
N LYS A 148 -13.79 -10.51 -13.42
CA LYS A 148 -14.34 -9.21 -13.86
C LYS A 148 -13.36 -8.48 -14.78
N GLU A 149 -12.07 -8.49 -14.44
CA GLU A 149 -11.00 -7.92 -15.27
C GLU A 149 -10.77 -8.71 -16.57
N TYR A 150 -10.76 -10.05 -16.52
CA TYR A 150 -10.69 -10.89 -17.72
C TYR A 150 -11.87 -10.62 -18.67
N GLU A 151 -13.10 -10.60 -18.15
CA GLU A 151 -14.30 -10.28 -18.94
C GLU A 151 -14.24 -8.86 -19.52
N ARG A 152 -13.76 -7.86 -18.77
CA ARG A 152 -13.55 -6.49 -19.26
C ARG A 152 -12.54 -6.47 -20.42
N VAL A 153 -11.42 -7.17 -20.28
CA VAL A 153 -10.36 -7.22 -21.28
C VAL A 153 -10.79 -7.96 -22.55
N GLN A 154 -11.54 -9.07 -22.43
CA GLN A 154 -12.10 -9.74 -23.61
C GLN A 154 -13.16 -8.88 -24.32
N LYS A 155 -14.07 -8.23 -23.58
CA LYS A 155 -15.06 -7.29 -24.16
C LYS A 155 -14.37 -6.13 -24.89
N ALA A 156 -13.36 -5.52 -24.28
CA ALA A 156 -12.57 -4.45 -24.92
C ALA A 156 -11.79 -4.93 -26.15
N ARG A 157 -11.27 -6.17 -26.14
CA ARG A 157 -10.60 -6.79 -27.29
C ARG A 157 -11.59 -7.04 -28.43
N GLN A 158 -12.77 -7.59 -28.13
CA GLN A 158 -13.79 -7.87 -29.13
C GLN A 158 -14.27 -6.59 -29.82
N VAL A 159 -14.56 -5.52 -29.06
CA VAL A 159 -14.94 -4.21 -29.63
C VAL A 159 -13.89 -3.66 -30.60
N GLN A 160 -12.59 -3.89 -30.33
CA GLN A 160 -11.53 -3.50 -31.26
C GLN A 160 -11.43 -4.42 -32.49
N ILE A 161 -11.66 -5.73 -32.35
CA ILE A 161 -11.78 -6.67 -33.49
C ILE A 161 -12.94 -6.24 -34.39
N ASP A 162 -14.12 -6.01 -33.81
CA ASP A 162 -15.34 -5.61 -34.54
C ASP A 162 -15.16 -4.26 -35.25
N ALA A 163 -14.44 -3.33 -34.63
CA ALA A 163 -14.10 -2.03 -35.24
C ALA A 163 -13.13 -2.17 -36.43
N LEU A 164 -12.09 -3.01 -36.31
CA LEU A 164 -11.16 -3.28 -37.41
C LEU A 164 -11.87 -3.99 -38.58
N GLN A 165 -12.73 -4.97 -38.30
CA GLN A 165 -13.54 -5.66 -39.30
C GLN A 165 -14.48 -4.68 -40.04
N LYS A 166 -15.17 -3.80 -39.31
CA LYS A 166 -16.01 -2.73 -39.91
C LYS A 166 -15.21 -1.73 -40.74
N ALA A 167 -13.94 -1.51 -40.42
CA ALA A 167 -13.03 -0.67 -41.20
C ALA A 167 -12.39 -1.40 -42.40
N GLY A 168 -12.74 -2.67 -42.67
CA GLY A 168 -12.13 -3.48 -43.73
C GLY A 168 -10.68 -3.89 -43.47
N LEU A 169 -10.18 -3.70 -42.25
CA LEU A 169 -8.81 -4.00 -41.85
C LEU A 169 -8.69 -5.45 -41.35
N LYS A 170 -7.56 -6.10 -41.64
CA LYS A 170 -7.30 -7.47 -41.17
C LYS A 170 -7.20 -7.47 -39.64
N ALA A 171 -7.99 -8.32 -38.99
CA ALA A 171 -8.01 -8.49 -37.53
C ALA A 171 -6.76 -9.20 -36.93
N ASP A 172 -5.72 -9.41 -37.74
CA ASP A 172 -4.44 -10.06 -37.41
C ASP A 172 -3.46 -9.10 -36.67
N VAL A 173 -3.82 -7.82 -36.55
CA VAL A 173 -3.04 -6.84 -35.78
C VAL A 173 -3.12 -7.16 -34.28
N PRO A 174 -1.99 -7.25 -33.55
CA PRO A 174 -1.98 -7.60 -32.13
C PRO A 174 -2.56 -6.48 -31.25
N ILE A 175 -3.88 -6.52 -31.05
CA ILE A 175 -4.65 -5.62 -30.17
C ILE A 175 -4.07 -5.63 -28.75
N ARG A 176 -3.67 -4.44 -28.28
CA ARG A 176 -3.12 -4.21 -26.94
C ARG A 176 -4.17 -3.54 -26.04
N VAL A 177 -4.91 -4.35 -25.29
CA VAL A 177 -5.75 -3.86 -24.19
C VAL A 177 -4.90 -3.80 -22.91
N PRO A 178 -4.88 -2.69 -22.16
CA PRO A 178 -4.22 -2.66 -20.85
C PRO A 178 -5.00 -3.50 -19.84
N ALA A 179 -4.33 -4.50 -19.25
CA ALA A 179 -4.86 -5.30 -18.15
C ALA A 179 -4.14 -5.02 -16.82
N VAL A 180 -4.90 -5.07 -15.73
CA VAL A 180 -4.40 -5.15 -14.36
C VAL A 180 -4.00 -6.60 -14.07
N ARG A 181 -2.80 -6.81 -13.52
CA ARG A 181 -2.43 -8.13 -12.99
C ARG A 181 -3.06 -8.28 -11.61
N ILE A 182 -4.04 -9.16 -11.52
CA ILE A 182 -4.67 -9.58 -10.26
C ILE A 182 -4.14 -10.98 -9.94
N ASP A 183 -3.32 -11.06 -8.88
CA ASP A 183 -2.81 -12.34 -8.37
C ASP A 183 -3.88 -13.05 -7.53
N GLU A 184 -4.01 -14.36 -7.70
CA GLU A 184 -5.10 -15.14 -7.08
C GLU A 184 -4.79 -15.46 -5.62
N GLN A 185 -5.49 -14.80 -4.69
CA GLN A 185 -5.28 -14.91 -3.24
C GLN A 185 -6.40 -15.73 -2.60
N THR A 186 -6.04 -16.84 -1.97
CA THR A 186 -6.99 -17.76 -1.33
C THR A 186 -6.67 -17.91 0.16
N GLY A 187 -7.60 -17.51 1.02
CA GLY A 187 -7.53 -17.62 2.48
C GLY A 187 -8.18 -18.89 3.01
N VAL A 188 -7.63 -19.41 4.11
CA VAL A 188 -8.20 -20.50 4.92
C VAL A 188 -8.73 -19.92 6.23
N LEU A 189 -10.00 -20.21 6.49
CA LEU A 189 -10.79 -19.70 7.62
C LEU A 189 -11.29 -20.88 8.46
N VAL A 190 -11.57 -20.65 9.74
CA VAL A 190 -12.36 -21.54 10.61
C VAL A 190 -13.59 -20.77 11.08
N GLY A 191 -14.78 -21.29 10.83
CA GLY A 191 -16.05 -20.65 11.20
C GLY A 191 -16.60 -21.11 12.55
N GLY A 192 -17.84 -20.69 12.83
CA GLY A 192 -18.63 -21.12 13.99
C GLY A 192 -18.73 -20.10 15.13
N PHE A 193 -18.20 -18.89 14.97
CA PHE A 193 -18.11 -17.91 16.05
C PHE A 193 -19.19 -16.82 15.95
N ARG A 194 -19.87 -16.55 17.08
CA ARG A 194 -20.91 -15.52 17.19
C ARG A 194 -20.32 -14.17 17.58
N THR A 195 -19.33 -14.15 18.47
CA THR A 195 -18.64 -12.93 18.91
C THR A 195 -17.18 -12.92 18.45
N ARG A 196 -16.56 -11.73 18.50
CA ARG A 196 -15.12 -11.57 18.27
C ARG A 196 -14.30 -12.24 19.37
N GLU A 197 -14.86 -12.25 20.58
CA GLU A 197 -14.27 -12.75 21.81
C GLU A 197 -14.17 -14.28 21.78
N ASP A 198 -15.20 -14.97 21.27
CA ASP A 198 -15.17 -16.42 21.00
C ASP A 198 -14.05 -16.77 20.00
N ALA A 199 -13.95 -16.02 18.90
CA ALA A 199 -12.94 -16.22 17.88
C ALA A 199 -11.52 -15.94 18.41
N ALA A 200 -11.34 -14.93 19.26
CA ALA A 200 -10.07 -14.63 19.92
C ALA A 200 -9.66 -15.72 20.92
N ALA A 201 -10.60 -16.23 21.72
CA ALA A 201 -10.37 -17.37 22.61
C ALA A 201 -10.00 -18.64 21.83
N PHE A 202 -10.61 -18.86 20.66
CA PHE A 202 -10.23 -19.96 19.77
C PHE A 202 -8.83 -19.78 19.18
N VAL A 203 -8.41 -18.57 18.79
CA VAL A 203 -7.03 -18.30 18.36
C VAL A 203 -6.02 -18.68 19.45
N GLU A 204 -6.29 -18.34 20.71
CA GLU A 204 -5.41 -18.70 21.83
C GLU A 204 -5.42 -20.21 22.16
N LYS A 205 -6.49 -20.93 21.83
CA LYS A 205 -6.53 -22.40 21.86
C LYS A 205 -5.74 -23.02 20.69
N LEU A 206 -5.86 -22.44 19.50
CA LEU A 206 -5.27 -22.90 18.24
C LEU A 206 -3.74 -22.74 18.26
N ARG A 207 -3.24 -21.59 18.75
CA ARG A 207 -1.80 -21.31 18.97
C ARG A 207 -1.10 -22.33 19.87
N LYS A 208 -1.84 -23.01 20.74
CA LYS A 208 -1.36 -24.04 21.68
C LYS A 208 -1.49 -25.47 21.15
N GLN A 209 -2.09 -25.68 19.98
CA GLN A 209 -2.14 -27.00 19.34
C GLN A 209 -0.80 -27.34 18.66
N LYS A 210 -0.56 -28.64 18.48
CA LYS A 210 0.52 -29.14 17.61
C LYS A 210 0.32 -28.60 16.19
N PRO A 211 1.37 -28.14 15.48
CA PRO A 211 1.27 -27.75 14.08
C PRO A 211 0.82 -28.93 13.20
N PRO A 212 0.18 -28.67 12.03
CA PRO A 212 -0.19 -29.73 11.09
C PRO A 212 1.07 -30.35 10.46
N ASP A 213 1.04 -31.67 10.26
CA ASP A 213 2.20 -32.40 9.75
C ASP A 213 2.54 -32.01 8.30
N PRO A 214 3.77 -31.53 8.00
CA PRO A 214 4.15 -31.09 6.65
C PRO A 214 3.95 -32.17 5.57
N LYS A 215 4.05 -33.45 5.95
CA LYS A 215 3.83 -34.60 5.06
C LYS A 215 2.39 -34.66 4.52
N ASN A 216 1.40 -34.35 5.38
CA ASN A 216 -0.01 -34.36 5.00
C ASN A 216 -0.37 -33.19 4.07
N LEU A 217 0.52 -32.19 3.93
CA LEU A 217 0.31 -30.95 3.16
C LEU A 217 1.14 -30.88 1.87
N VAL A 218 1.75 -31.99 1.43
CA VAL A 218 2.48 -32.10 0.15
C VAL A 218 1.52 -32.09 -1.04
N ILE A 219 1.74 -31.22 -2.03
CA ILE A 219 1.02 -31.18 -3.32
C ILE A 219 2.00 -31.47 -4.45
N THR A 220 1.62 -32.42 -5.31
CA THR A 220 2.39 -32.80 -6.49
C THR A 220 2.04 -31.90 -7.66
N THR A 221 3.06 -31.24 -8.21
CA THR A 221 3.00 -30.41 -9.42
C THR A 221 2.76 -31.29 -10.65
N SER A 222 2.07 -30.74 -11.67
CA SER A 222 2.07 -31.25 -13.06
C SER A 222 3.44 -31.72 -13.54
N ASP A 223 4.49 -30.97 -13.23
CA ASP A 223 5.89 -31.19 -13.58
C ASP A 223 6.64 -32.06 -12.53
N GLY A 224 5.91 -32.91 -11.81
CA GLY A 224 6.43 -33.92 -10.85
C GLY A 224 6.99 -33.39 -9.52
N ARG A 225 7.11 -32.06 -9.36
CA ARG A 225 7.68 -31.42 -8.16
C ARG A 225 6.74 -31.42 -6.97
N GLU A 226 7.21 -31.84 -5.81
CA GLU A 226 6.48 -31.71 -4.54
C GLU A 226 6.61 -30.30 -3.94
N ILE A 227 5.49 -29.75 -3.48
CA ILE A 227 5.39 -28.46 -2.80
C ILE A 227 4.57 -28.63 -1.52
N VAL A 228 5.11 -28.29 -0.36
CA VAL A 228 4.34 -28.31 0.91
C VAL A 228 3.54 -27.01 1.03
N ALA A 229 2.26 -27.13 1.37
CA ALA A 229 1.35 -26.00 1.60
C ALA A 229 1.58 -25.29 2.96
N LEU A 230 2.84 -25.01 3.32
CA LEU A 230 3.24 -24.29 4.55
C LEU A 230 4.38 -23.32 4.23
N ASP A 231 4.38 -22.15 4.89
CA ASP A 231 5.49 -21.19 4.79
C ASP A 231 6.82 -21.80 5.28
N THR A 232 7.87 -21.76 4.47
CA THR A 232 9.22 -22.15 4.88
C THR A 232 10.03 -20.98 5.45
N LYS A 233 10.79 -21.21 6.52
CA LYS A 233 11.98 -20.41 6.88
C LYS A 233 13.24 -21.19 6.58
N PHE A 234 14.28 -20.49 6.14
CA PHE A 234 15.63 -21.05 6.05
C PHE A 234 16.35 -20.74 7.36
N ALA A 235 16.58 -21.76 8.18
CA ALA A 235 17.36 -21.68 9.40
C ALA A 235 18.84 -21.90 9.06
N ALA A 236 19.58 -20.81 8.89
CA ALA A 236 21.02 -20.84 8.70
C ALA A 236 21.72 -20.85 10.07
N GLN A 237 22.35 -21.98 10.43
CA GLN A 237 23.27 -22.01 11.57
C GLN A 237 24.56 -21.30 11.17
N VAL A 238 24.77 -20.12 11.75
CA VAL A 238 25.97 -19.31 11.56
C VAL A 238 26.92 -19.55 12.73
N LYS A 239 28.16 -19.92 12.44
CA LYS A 239 29.24 -19.98 13.43
C LYS A 239 30.21 -18.84 13.17
N GLU A 240 30.38 -17.98 14.17
CA GLU A 240 31.40 -16.94 14.13
C GLU A 240 32.78 -17.51 14.44
N GLY A 241 33.79 -16.90 13.83
CA GLY A 241 35.20 -17.18 14.05
C GLY A 241 36.04 -15.97 13.64
N PRO A 242 37.36 -15.99 13.88
CA PRO A 242 38.24 -14.82 13.69
C PRO A 242 38.42 -14.37 12.23
N GLY A 243 37.77 -15.03 11.26
CA GLY A 243 37.71 -14.63 9.85
C GLY A 243 36.29 -14.28 9.38
N GLY A 244 35.39 -13.92 10.30
CA GLY A 244 33.99 -13.60 10.01
C GLY A 244 33.02 -14.78 10.15
N ALA A 245 31.74 -14.47 10.04
CA ALA A 245 30.63 -15.37 10.26
C ALA A 245 30.43 -16.36 9.08
N LYS A 246 30.48 -17.67 9.34
CA LYS A 246 30.26 -18.71 8.31
C LYS A 246 28.98 -19.48 8.56
N VAL A 247 28.12 -19.57 7.54
CA VAL A 247 26.97 -20.49 7.54
C VAL A 247 27.51 -21.92 7.44
N ILE A 248 27.19 -22.78 8.40
CA ILE A 248 27.59 -24.18 8.43
C ILE A 248 26.49 -25.08 7.85
N GLN A 249 25.24 -24.84 8.22
CA GLN A 249 24.11 -25.69 7.81
C GLN A 249 22.86 -24.82 7.61
N GLY A 250 22.13 -25.07 6.52
CA GLY A 250 20.88 -24.37 6.19
C GLY A 250 19.71 -25.36 6.11
N GLU A 251 18.83 -25.36 7.10
CA GLU A 251 17.65 -26.24 7.14
C GLU A 251 16.38 -25.50 6.72
N ARG A 252 15.46 -26.19 6.03
CA ARG A 252 14.12 -25.67 5.70
C ARG A 252 13.13 -26.05 6.80
N VAL A 253 12.84 -25.10 7.68
CA VAL A 253 11.89 -25.27 8.79
C VAL A 253 10.53 -24.72 8.39
N TYR A 254 9.48 -25.53 8.47
CA TYR A 254 8.10 -25.08 8.20
C TYR A 254 7.56 -24.24 9.37
N GLN A 255 6.92 -23.13 9.08
CA GLN A 255 6.28 -22.27 10.09
C GLN A 255 4.93 -22.87 10.49
N ASN A 256 4.64 -22.90 11.79
CA ASN A 256 3.30 -23.23 12.28
C ASN A 256 2.29 -22.15 11.84
N PRO A 257 1.26 -22.48 11.03
CA PRO A 257 0.27 -21.50 10.57
C PRO A 257 -0.53 -20.90 11.75
N PHE A 258 -0.75 -21.67 12.81
CA PHE A 258 -1.57 -21.27 13.96
C PHE A 258 -1.00 -20.07 14.72
N LEU A 259 0.31 -19.83 14.64
CA LEU A 259 0.95 -18.66 15.24
C LEU A 259 0.53 -17.34 14.55
N LYS A 260 0.19 -17.41 13.25
CA LYS A 260 -0.31 -16.27 12.46
C LYS A 260 -1.82 -16.11 12.52
N ALA A 261 -2.53 -17.03 13.19
CA ALA A 261 -3.98 -17.01 13.22
C ALA A 261 -4.52 -15.76 13.96
N LEU A 262 -5.62 -15.20 13.44
CA LEU A 262 -6.23 -13.97 13.93
C LEU A 262 -7.76 -13.97 13.72
N PRO A 263 -8.55 -13.35 14.62
CA PRO A 263 -10.00 -13.28 14.46
C PRO A 263 -10.38 -12.25 13.39
N VAL A 264 -11.24 -12.65 12.46
CA VAL A 264 -11.75 -11.83 11.35
C VAL A 264 -13.27 -11.85 11.31
N HIS A 265 -13.88 -10.81 10.74
CA HIS A 265 -15.27 -10.91 10.30
C HIS A 265 -15.35 -11.92 9.14
N ASN A 266 -16.39 -12.75 9.11
CA ASN A 266 -16.68 -13.57 7.93
C ASN A 266 -16.92 -12.64 6.72
N PRO A 267 -16.25 -12.84 5.56
CA PRO A 267 -16.39 -11.95 4.41
C PRO A 267 -17.74 -12.07 3.70
N THR A 268 -18.51 -13.15 3.94
CA THR A 268 -19.83 -13.39 3.31
C THR A 268 -21.01 -13.02 4.21
N SER A 269 -20.83 -12.89 5.52
CA SER A 269 -21.86 -12.35 6.39
C SER A 269 -22.04 -10.85 6.15
N ALA A 270 -23.28 -10.38 6.25
CA ALA A 270 -23.52 -8.94 6.32
C ALA A 270 -22.74 -8.37 7.52
N ARG A 271 -21.95 -7.31 7.30
CA ARG A 271 -21.33 -6.58 8.40
C ARG A 271 -22.44 -5.99 9.27
N GLU A 272 -22.40 -6.28 10.56
CA GLU A 272 -23.24 -5.59 11.54
C GLU A 272 -22.87 -4.10 11.55
N GLN A 273 -23.59 -3.33 10.74
CA GLN A 273 -23.67 -1.88 10.92
C GLN A 273 -24.37 -1.68 12.25
N THR A 274 -23.59 -1.43 13.31
CA THR A 274 -24.17 -0.98 14.58
C THR A 274 -25.06 0.24 14.29
N PRO A 275 -26.29 0.32 14.83
CA PRO A 275 -27.28 1.29 14.39
C PRO A 275 -26.81 2.75 14.54
N ASN A 276 -25.83 3.00 15.41
CA ASN A 276 -25.21 4.30 15.64
C ASN A 276 -23.82 4.44 14.97
N ALA A 277 -23.42 3.56 14.05
CA ALA A 277 -22.08 3.58 13.43
C ALA A 277 -21.77 4.94 12.78
N LEU A 278 -22.69 5.44 11.94
CA LEU A 278 -22.60 6.76 11.30
C LEU A 278 -22.54 7.90 12.34
N GLU A 279 -23.34 7.81 13.40
CA GLU A 279 -23.36 8.80 14.48
C GLU A 279 -22.05 8.81 15.28
N ASN A 280 -21.45 7.64 15.51
CA ASN A 280 -20.18 7.46 16.20
C ASN A 280 -18.99 7.96 15.36
N ASP A 281 -19.00 7.70 14.05
CA ASP A 281 -18.00 8.24 13.13
C ASP A 281 -18.14 9.76 12.95
N LEU A 282 -19.36 10.32 12.92
CA LEU A 282 -19.59 11.76 12.97
C LEU A 282 -19.10 12.39 14.29
N LYS A 283 -19.38 11.76 15.45
CA LYS A 283 -18.84 12.18 16.76
C LYS A 283 -17.31 12.19 16.76
N LEU A 284 -16.67 11.16 16.19
CA LEU A 284 -15.22 11.09 16.05
C LEU A 284 -14.68 12.18 15.11
N MET A 285 -15.30 12.38 13.94
CA MET A 285 -14.90 13.40 12.98
C MET A 285 -15.02 14.80 13.58
N ARG A 286 -16.13 15.12 14.28
CA ARG A 286 -16.24 16.39 15.01
C ARG A 286 -15.10 16.54 16.03
N LYS A 287 -14.81 15.51 16.84
CA LYS A 287 -13.69 15.51 17.82
C LYS A 287 -12.33 15.76 17.15
N LEU A 288 -12.05 15.15 16.00
CA LEU A 288 -10.78 15.32 15.26
C LEU A 288 -10.61 16.70 14.60
N ASN A 289 -11.66 17.52 14.54
CA ASN A 289 -11.64 18.82 13.85
C ASN A 289 -11.99 20.00 14.76
N VAL A 290 -11.99 19.83 16.10
CA VAL A 290 -12.23 20.93 17.07
C VAL A 290 -11.10 21.97 17.03
N GLU A 291 -9.86 21.52 16.91
CA GLU A 291 -8.65 22.36 16.99
C GLU A 291 -8.14 22.81 15.61
N GLU A 292 -8.93 22.61 14.55
CA GLU A 292 -8.58 22.99 13.17
C GLU A 292 -9.22 24.33 12.78
N PRO A 293 -8.45 25.44 12.68
CA PRO A 293 -9.01 26.76 12.36
C PRO A 293 -9.66 26.83 10.99
N PHE A 294 -9.32 25.92 10.05
CA PHE A 294 -9.95 25.83 8.72
C PHE A 294 -10.89 24.62 8.59
N SER A 295 -11.44 24.12 9.70
CA SER A 295 -12.31 22.94 9.78
C SER A 295 -13.48 23.00 8.79
N LEU A 296 -13.69 21.93 8.01
CA LEU A 296 -14.77 21.84 7.03
C LEU A 296 -16.18 21.93 7.65
N PHE A 297 -16.32 21.65 8.95
CA PHE A 297 -17.58 21.88 9.68
C PHE A 297 -18.00 23.37 9.74
N GLN A 298 -17.12 24.30 9.36
CA GLN A 298 -17.44 25.71 9.16
C GLN A 298 -18.11 26.01 7.80
N CYS A 299 -18.11 25.07 6.86
CA CYS A 299 -18.73 25.26 5.55
C CYS A 299 -20.26 25.20 5.65
N LYS A 300 -20.93 26.29 5.29
CA LYS A 300 -22.41 26.41 5.39
C LYS A 300 -23.16 25.61 4.33
N LYS A 301 -22.47 25.20 3.26
CA LYS A 301 -23.03 24.58 2.05
C LYS A 301 -23.02 23.04 2.14
N PRO A 302 -23.84 22.32 1.35
CA PRO A 302 -23.87 20.86 1.38
C PRO A 302 -22.70 20.19 0.66
N LEU A 303 -22.06 20.86 -0.31
CA LEU A 303 -20.96 20.33 -1.11
C LEU A 303 -19.73 21.24 -1.09
N THR A 304 -18.55 20.66 -1.30
CA THR A 304 -17.25 21.31 -1.47
C THR A 304 -16.42 20.54 -2.52
N LEU A 305 -15.36 21.14 -3.09
CA LEU A 305 -14.45 20.41 -3.98
C LEU A 305 -13.21 19.92 -3.21
N ALA A 306 -13.07 18.61 -3.03
CA ALA A 306 -11.83 18.02 -2.52
C ALA A 306 -10.72 18.10 -3.58
N ILE A 307 -9.53 18.54 -3.15
CA ILE A 307 -8.38 18.78 -4.04
C ILE A 307 -7.14 17.95 -3.67
N ALA A 308 -7.05 17.46 -2.42
CA ALA A 308 -5.93 16.67 -1.93
C ALA A 308 -6.37 15.76 -0.77
N GLN A 309 -5.68 14.63 -0.63
CA GLN A 309 -5.85 13.70 0.48
C GLN A 309 -4.47 13.27 1.01
N TYR A 310 -4.24 13.53 2.30
CA TYR A 310 -3.06 13.07 3.02
C TYR A 310 -3.48 11.91 3.93
N GLY A 311 -3.19 10.67 3.52
CA GLY A 311 -3.43 9.47 4.34
C GLY A 311 -2.63 9.52 5.64
N THR A 312 -3.31 9.32 6.78
CA THR A 312 -2.66 9.39 8.10
C THR A 312 -1.73 8.20 8.27
N GLN A 313 -0.47 8.44 8.63
CA GLN A 313 0.49 7.36 8.85
C GLN A 313 0.25 6.70 10.20
N HIS A 314 -0.64 5.70 10.23
CA HIS A 314 -0.67 4.73 11.31
C HIS A 314 0.69 4.04 11.40
N LYS A 315 1.47 4.39 12.44
CA LYS A 315 2.58 3.55 12.91
C LYS A 315 1.99 2.23 13.38
N GLY A 316 2.00 1.21 12.51
CA GLY A 316 1.62 -0.14 12.87
C GLY A 316 2.54 -0.63 14.00
N PHE A 317 1.97 -1.22 15.04
CA PHE A 317 2.72 -1.85 16.13
C PHE A 317 3.53 -3.04 15.59
N LEU A 318 4.81 -2.80 15.26
CA LEU A 318 5.76 -3.81 14.83
C LEU A 318 6.81 -4.15 15.90
N ASP A 319 7.05 -3.26 16.86
CA ASP A 319 7.89 -3.54 18.04
C ASP A 319 7.10 -4.20 19.16
N ALA A 320 6.86 -5.50 19.02
CA ALA A 320 6.14 -6.34 19.98
C ALA A 320 6.97 -6.68 21.24
N ARG A 321 7.71 -5.71 21.80
CA ARG A 321 8.62 -5.92 22.95
C ARG A 321 8.29 -5.18 24.24
N GLU A 322 7.41 -4.17 24.19
CA GLU A 322 6.94 -3.42 25.39
C GLU A 322 5.40 -3.42 25.50
N ALA A 323 4.76 -4.52 25.09
CA ALA A 323 3.30 -4.66 25.02
C ALA A 323 2.62 -4.94 26.37
N THR A 324 2.92 -4.13 27.41
CA THR A 324 2.24 -4.16 28.71
C THR A 324 1.74 -2.78 29.13
N GLY A 325 0.52 -2.43 28.71
CA GLY A 325 -0.24 -1.31 29.30
C GLY A 325 -0.82 -0.25 28.35
N ALA A 326 -0.42 -0.20 27.07
CA ALA A 326 -0.75 0.90 26.16
C ALA A 326 -1.80 0.57 25.08
N VAL A 327 -3.08 0.41 25.48
CA VAL A 327 -4.22 0.23 24.54
C VAL A 327 -5.12 1.49 24.44
N THR A 328 -4.83 2.51 25.25
CA THR A 328 -5.72 3.67 25.49
C THR A 328 -5.23 5.00 24.93
N HIS A 329 -4.05 5.05 24.30
CA HIS A 329 -3.49 6.30 23.75
C HIS A 329 -3.63 6.38 22.22
N PHE A 330 -4.85 6.67 21.76
CA PHE A 330 -5.04 7.54 20.59
C PHE A 330 -4.66 8.98 21.00
N GLY A 331 -3.37 9.19 21.28
CA GLY A 331 -2.84 10.45 21.80
C GLY A 331 -2.89 11.55 20.74
N VAL A 332 -3.61 12.62 21.05
CA VAL A 332 -3.73 13.80 20.17
C VAL A 332 -2.38 14.53 20.03
N ASP A 333 -1.48 14.30 20.99
CA ASP A 333 -0.17 14.91 21.16
C ASP A 333 0.87 14.44 20.10
N SER A 334 0.60 13.33 19.41
CA SER A 334 1.41 12.88 18.28
C SER A 334 1.03 13.67 17.02
N ILE A 335 1.66 14.83 16.83
CA ILE A 335 1.46 15.71 15.65
C ILE A 335 1.51 14.87 14.36
N ASP A 336 0.35 14.67 13.73
CA ASP A 336 0.26 13.92 12.49
C ASP A 336 0.80 14.80 11.34
N PRO A 337 1.90 14.40 10.66
CA PRO A 337 2.44 15.18 9.54
C PRO A 337 1.43 15.34 8.40
N SER A 338 0.47 14.42 8.27
CA SER A 338 -0.62 14.44 7.29
C SER A 338 -1.61 15.56 7.58
N ALA A 339 -1.95 15.76 8.87
CA ALA A 339 -2.79 16.87 9.32
C ALA A 339 -2.06 18.22 9.20
N GLN A 340 -0.78 18.26 9.55
CA GLN A 340 0.04 19.48 9.45
C GLN A 340 0.25 19.90 7.98
N ASN A 341 0.46 18.94 7.07
CA ASN A 341 0.50 19.19 5.62
C ASN A 341 -0.84 19.70 5.08
N ALA A 342 -1.96 19.12 5.51
CA ALA A 342 -3.30 19.59 5.12
C ALA A 342 -3.56 21.04 5.56
N ARG A 343 -3.25 21.38 6.82
CA ARG A 343 -3.33 22.74 7.36
C ARG A 343 -2.43 23.72 6.60
N ASN A 344 -1.20 23.32 6.27
CA ASN A 344 -0.26 24.14 5.51
C ASN A 344 -0.75 24.42 4.08
N LEU A 345 -1.28 23.41 3.38
CA LEU A 345 -1.87 23.58 2.06
C LEU A 345 -3.10 24.50 2.10
N ALA A 346 -4.05 24.28 3.02
CA ALA A 346 -5.22 25.15 3.17
C ALA A 346 -4.85 26.62 3.47
N LYS A 347 -3.81 26.83 4.28
CA LYS A 347 -3.26 28.16 4.58
C LYS A 347 -2.65 28.82 3.34
N ALA A 348 -1.89 28.08 2.53
CA ALA A 348 -1.30 28.58 1.28
C ALA A 348 -2.38 28.92 0.25
N LEU A 349 -3.43 28.11 0.12
CA LEU A 349 -4.56 28.38 -0.79
C LEU A 349 -5.33 29.64 -0.39
N ARG A 350 -5.62 29.84 0.90
CA ARG A 350 -6.25 31.07 1.41
C ARG A 350 -5.41 32.32 1.20
N LYS A 351 -4.09 32.23 1.45
CA LYS A 351 -3.18 33.39 1.43
C LYS A 351 -2.65 33.71 0.03
N ASP A 352 -2.08 32.73 -0.65
CA ASP A 352 -1.24 32.93 -1.83
C ASP A 352 -2.01 32.69 -3.13
N TRP A 353 -3.15 31.98 -3.09
CA TRP A 353 -4.04 31.74 -4.24
C TRP A 353 -5.36 32.52 -4.17
N GLY A 354 -5.63 33.22 -3.06
CA GLY A 354 -6.87 33.96 -2.84
C GLY A 354 -8.13 33.11 -2.58
N LEU A 355 -7.98 31.79 -2.42
CA LEU A 355 -9.09 30.86 -2.20
C LEU A 355 -9.53 30.88 -0.73
N THR A 356 -10.27 31.93 -0.36
CA THR A 356 -10.75 32.21 1.02
C THR A 356 -11.56 31.06 1.62
N GLU A 357 -12.29 30.31 0.80
CA GLU A 357 -13.09 29.13 1.19
C GLU A 357 -12.31 27.80 1.12
N ALA A 358 -10.99 27.77 1.38
CA ALA A 358 -10.27 26.50 1.54
C ALA A 358 -10.48 25.90 2.94
N TYR A 359 -10.81 24.61 3.03
CA TYR A 359 -11.10 23.91 4.29
C TYR A 359 -10.26 22.64 4.46
N VAL A 360 -10.20 22.13 5.69
CA VAL A 360 -9.54 20.89 6.08
C VAL A 360 -10.55 19.96 6.76
N LEU A 361 -10.52 18.67 6.43
CA LEU A 361 -11.30 17.63 7.11
C LEU A 361 -10.39 16.48 7.55
N HIS A 362 -10.12 16.38 8.85
CA HIS A 362 -9.47 15.22 9.45
C HIS A 362 -10.46 14.08 9.65
N THR A 363 -10.06 12.87 9.26
CA THR A 363 -10.80 11.62 9.50
C THR A 363 -9.86 10.61 10.16
N ARG A 364 -10.37 9.43 10.57
CA ARG A 364 -9.57 8.38 11.21
C ARG A 364 -8.35 7.94 10.36
N TYR A 365 -8.45 8.00 9.03
CA TYR A 365 -7.49 7.43 8.07
C TYR A 365 -6.86 8.44 7.09
N SER A 366 -7.38 9.66 6.99
CA SER A 366 -6.82 10.71 6.12
C SER A 366 -7.27 12.11 6.50
N SER A 367 -6.42 13.10 6.20
CA SER A 367 -6.75 14.52 6.20
C SER A 367 -7.01 14.99 4.77
N TYR A 368 -8.22 15.47 4.48
CA TYR A 368 -8.58 16.05 3.19
C TYR A 368 -8.39 17.57 3.21
N VAL A 369 -8.04 18.15 2.06
CA VAL A 369 -8.14 19.59 1.81
C VAL A 369 -9.18 19.82 0.72
N THR A 370 -10.08 20.77 0.94
CA THR A 370 -11.17 21.10 0.02
C THR A 370 -11.25 22.61 -0.21
N VAL A 371 -12.00 23.03 -1.23
CA VAL A 371 -12.22 24.44 -1.59
C VAL A 371 -13.66 24.70 -2.02
N GLY A 372 -14.19 25.86 -1.62
CA GLY A 372 -15.50 26.37 -2.00
C GLY A 372 -16.68 25.70 -1.27
N GLY A 373 -17.81 26.39 -1.22
CA GLY A 373 -19.10 25.85 -0.81
C GLY A 373 -20.17 25.93 -1.92
N PHE A 374 -20.79 24.80 -2.27
CA PHE A 374 -21.75 24.67 -3.38
C PHE A 374 -23.06 23.99 -2.95
N ASP A 375 -24.17 24.35 -3.61
CA ASP A 375 -25.50 23.78 -3.29
C ASP A 375 -25.81 22.47 -4.04
N SER A 376 -25.17 22.23 -5.18
CA SER A 376 -25.42 21.06 -6.03
C SER A 376 -24.17 20.65 -6.82
N GLU A 377 -24.06 19.38 -7.18
CA GLU A 377 -23.00 18.85 -8.08
C GLU A 377 -23.07 19.48 -9.48
N LYS A 378 -24.24 20.01 -9.86
CA LYS A 378 -24.49 20.69 -11.14
C LYS A 378 -24.38 22.22 -11.06
N ASP A 379 -23.87 22.77 -9.95
CA ASP A 379 -23.64 24.20 -9.80
C ASP A 379 -22.62 24.70 -10.85
N PRO A 380 -22.96 25.67 -11.72
CA PRO A 380 -22.01 26.22 -12.69
C PRO A 380 -20.72 26.77 -12.07
N ARG A 381 -20.78 27.24 -10.81
CA ARG A 381 -19.60 27.72 -10.06
C ARG A 381 -18.67 26.57 -9.68
N LEU A 382 -19.23 25.43 -9.28
CA LEU A 382 -18.47 24.21 -8.97
C LEU A 382 -17.74 23.73 -10.23
N VAL A 383 -18.44 23.62 -11.36
CA VAL A 383 -17.84 23.18 -12.63
C VAL A 383 -16.78 24.16 -13.12
N SER A 384 -17.02 25.47 -12.99
CA SER A 384 -16.04 26.50 -13.37
C SER A 384 -14.76 26.41 -12.54
N LEU A 385 -14.88 26.32 -11.20
CA LEU A 385 -13.72 26.19 -10.31
C LEU A 385 -12.99 24.85 -10.50
N GLN A 386 -13.73 23.76 -10.75
CA GLN A 386 -13.15 22.45 -11.07
C GLN A 386 -12.26 22.52 -12.31
N ASN A 387 -12.77 23.12 -13.41
CA ASN A 387 -12.03 23.27 -14.66
C ASN A 387 -10.83 24.23 -14.49
N GLU A 388 -10.97 25.31 -13.72
CA GLU A 388 -9.85 26.24 -13.45
C GLU A 388 -8.72 25.54 -12.69
N LEU A 389 -9.06 24.79 -11.63
CA LEU A 389 -8.09 24.09 -10.79
C LEU A 389 -7.45 22.90 -11.53
N GLU A 390 -8.20 22.16 -12.35
CA GLU A 390 -7.66 21.09 -13.22
C GLU A 390 -6.55 21.65 -14.14
N ASN A 391 -6.80 22.76 -14.83
CA ASN A 391 -5.78 23.42 -15.67
C ASN A 391 -4.57 23.93 -14.86
N ARG A 392 -4.79 24.46 -13.64
CA ARG A 392 -3.68 24.90 -12.76
C ARG A 392 -2.86 23.72 -12.22
N PHE A 393 -3.50 22.65 -11.75
CA PHE A 393 -2.86 21.50 -11.09
C PHE A 393 -2.05 20.62 -12.05
N LEU A 394 -2.37 20.62 -13.35
CA LEU A 394 -1.58 19.95 -14.39
C LEU A 394 -0.20 20.59 -14.63
N ALA A 395 0.06 21.80 -14.10
CA ALA A 395 1.37 22.44 -14.22
C ALA A 395 2.45 21.68 -13.40
N PRO A 396 3.65 21.39 -13.97
CA PRO A 396 4.69 20.60 -13.31
C PRO A 396 5.11 21.10 -11.91
N ALA A 397 4.96 22.40 -11.64
CA ALA A 397 5.26 23.02 -10.36
C ALA A 397 4.47 22.42 -9.17
N TYR A 398 3.29 21.85 -9.41
CA TYR A 398 2.41 21.31 -8.34
C TYR A 398 2.44 19.79 -8.21
N GLY A 399 3.14 19.08 -9.11
CA GLY A 399 3.32 17.62 -9.06
C GLY A 399 3.76 17.07 -7.69
N PRO A 400 4.68 17.73 -6.95
CA PRO A 400 5.10 17.28 -5.61
C PRO A 400 3.98 17.29 -4.55
N LEU A 401 2.92 18.09 -4.71
CA LEU A 401 1.87 18.30 -3.69
C LEU A 401 0.84 17.16 -3.60
N LYS A 402 0.85 16.21 -4.56
CA LYS A 402 -0.09 15.08 -4.66
C LYS A 402 -1.57 15.51 -4.70
N LEU A 403 -1.85 16.60 -5.41
CA LEU A 403 -3.20 17.07 -5.68
C LEU A 403 -3.93 16.08 -6.61
N PHE A 404 -5.25 16.02 -6.53
CA PHE A 404 -6.04 15.28 -7.51
C PHE A 404 -5.95 16.00 -8.87
N PRO A 405 -5.65 15.30 -9.99
CA PRO A 405 -5.53 15.93 -11.30
C PRO A 405 -6.77 16.74 -11.70
N ARG A 406 -7.95 16.27 -11.28
CA ARG A 406 -9.22 16.98 -11.31
C ARG A 406 -9.82 16.99 -9.89
N PRO A 407 -10.25 18.15 -9.34
CA PRO A 407 -10.94 18.20 -8.05
C PRO A 407 -12.22 17.36 -8.05
N VAL A 408 -12.56 16.76 -6.90
CA VAL A 408 -13.71 15.84 -6.78
C VAL A 408 -14.79 16.45 -5.88
N PRO A 409 -16.07 16.49 -6.28
CA PRO A 409 -17.17 16.90 -5.40
C PRO A 409 -17.24 16.01 -4.15
N MET A 410 -17.37 16.62 -2.99
CA MET A 410 -17.46 15.94 -1.70
C MET A 410 -18.58 16.56 -0.87
N GLN A 411 -19.42 15.72 -0.26
CA GLN A 411 -20.45 16.18 0.67
C GLN A 411 -19.81 16.66 1.98
N VAL A 412 -20.32 17.77 2.52
CA VAL A 412 -19.92 18.30 3.82
C VAL A 412 -20.58 17.44 4.91
N PRO A 413 -19.81 16.76 5.79
CA PRO A 413 -20.39 15.97 6.88
C PRO A 413 -21.10 16.90 7.87
N ARG A 414 -22.29 16.51 8.33
CA ARG A 414 -23.14 17.29 9.24
C ARG A 414 -23.44 16.49 10.50
#